data_AF-A0A524GZS8-F1
#
_entry.id   AF-A0A524GZS8-F1
#
_cell.length_a   1.000
_cell.length_b   1.000
_cell.length_c   1.000
_cell.angle_alpha   90.00
_cell.angle_beta   90.00
_cell.angle_gamma   90.00
#
_symmetry.space_group_name_H-M   'P 1'
#
loop_
_entity.id
_entity.type
_entity.pdbx_description
1 polymer ?
#
loop_
_entity_poly.entity_id
_entity_poly.type
_entity_poly.pdbx_seq_one_letter_code
_entity_poly.pdbx_strand_id
1 'polypeptide(L)'
;MEMMQGSLRLTWVVALWWIFSLQPSHACTLWGAAGNSVEGGGILITKNRDWIPDHRQQLDIVRPKDGYASVVLAAVGGAEPGAKAGVNEKGLVIVTATVSQVPTA
;
A
#
# COMPACT_ATOMS: atom_id res chain seq x y z
N MET A 1 27.72 31.68 -29.75
CA MET A 1 27.04 30.39 -30.00
C MET A 1 27.27 29.35 -28.88
N GLU A 2 28.04 29.66 -27.82
CA GLU A 2 28.20 28.77 -26.64
C GLU A 2 27.07 28.87 -25.60
N MET A 3 26.46 30.05 -25.42
CA MET A 3 25.38 30.26 -24.44
C MET A 3 24.13 29.39 -24.69
N MET A 4 23.84 29.08 -25.95
CA MET A 4 22.66 28.28 -26.33
C MET A 4 22.83 26.79 -26.03
N GLN A 5 24.09 26.33 -25.89
CA GLN A 5 24.44 24.93 -25.68
C GLN A 5 24.37 24.53 -24.19
N GLY A 6 24.57 25.48 -23.29
CA GLY A 6 24.41 25.31 -21.84
C GLY A 6 22.95 25.21 -21.39
N SER A 7 22.06 26.05 -21.95
CA SER A 7 20.63 26.00 -21.62
C SER A 7 19.96 24.71 -22.12
N LEU A 8 20.38 24.22 -23.29
CA LEU A 8 19.89 22.97 -23.86
C LEU A 8 20.29 21.75 -23.02
N ARG A 9 21.49 21.73 -22.44
CA ARG A 9 21.91 20.63 -21.54
C ARG A 9 21.14 20.62 -20.23
N LEU A 10 20.84 21.80 -19.68
CA LEU A 10 20.08 21.92 -18.44
C LEU A 10 18.62 21.49 -18.64
N THR A 11 17.99 21.83 -19.76
CA THR A 11 16.63 21.36 -20.06
C THR A 11 16.56 19.85 -20.21
N TRP A 12 17.55 19.20 -20.84
CA TRP A 12 17.61 17.74 -20.89
C TRP A 12 17.79 17.09 -19.52
N VAL A 13 18.63 17.65 -18.65
CA VAL A 13 18.80 17.14 -17.29
C VAL A 13 17.51 17.28 -16.49
N VAL A 14 16.83 18.43 -16.56
CA VAL A 14 15.55 18.64 -15.88
C VAL A 14 14.45 17.71 -16.43
N ALA A 15 14.40 17.53 -17.75
CA ALA A 15 13.44 16.63 -18.39
C ALA A 15 13.66 15.16 -17.98
N LEU A 16 14.92 14.70 -17.98
CA LEU A 16 15.27 13.37 -17.51
C LEU A 16 14.92 13.19 -16.03
N TRP A 17 15.23 14.19 -15.19
CA TRP A 17 14.91 14.12 -13.76
C TRP A 17 13.40 14.07 -13.49
N TRP A 18 12.60 14.82 -14.25
CA TRP A 18 11.14 14.73 -14.23
C TRP A 18 10.63 13.35 -14.63
N ILE A 19 11.18 12.77 -15.71
CA ILE A 19 10.79 11.43 -16.18
C ILE A 19 11.11 10.36 -15.12
N PHE A 20 12.29 10.42 -14.49
CA PHE A 20 12.67 9.46 -13.45
C PHE A 20 11.91 9.65 -12.13
N SER A 21 11.31 10.81 -11.89
CA SER A 21 10.51 11.10 -10.69
C SER A 21 9.08 10.56 -10.78
N LEU A 22 8.63 10.10 -11.94
CA LEU A 22 7.35 9.43 -12.13
C LEU A 22 7.44 7.96 -11.68
N GLN A 23 7.75 7.72 -10.41
CA GLN A 23 7.65 6.38 -9.84
C GLN A 23 6.17 6.11 -9.51
N PRO A 24 5.57 5.02 -10.02
CA PRO A 24 4.18 4.72 -9.74
C PRO A 24 3.99 4.44 -8.24
N SER A 25 3.03 5.13 -7.62
CA SER A 25 2.79 5.12 -6.17
C SER A 25 2.06 3.88 -5.66
N HIS A 26 2.28 2.71 -6.28
CA HIS A 26 1.73 1.42 -5.82
C HIS A 26 2.57 0.85 -4.68
N ALA A 27 2.61 1.56 -3.56
CA ALA A 27 3.44 1.19 -2.42
C ALA A 27 2.63 1.29 -1.13
N CYS A 28 1.97 0.19 -0.76
CA CYS A 28 1.35 0.10 0.56
C CYS A 28 2.41 0.28 1.66
N THR A 29 2.11 1.11 2.66
CA THR A 29 2.96 1.25 3.85
C THR A 29 2.33 0.50 5.02
N LEU A 30 3.12 -0.37 5.67
CA LEU A 30 2.72 -1.12 6.86
C LEU A 30 3.66 -0.77 8.02
N TRP A 31 3.11 -0.59 9.21
CA TRP A 31 3.92 -0.52 10.43
C TRP A 31 3.13 -1.05 11.63
N GLY A 32 3.85 -1.30 12.71
CA GLY A 32 3.24 -1.67 13.98
C GLY A 32 4.14 -1.28 15.14
N ALA A 33 3.53 -1.20 16.32
CA ALA A 33 4.19 -0.98 17.60
C ALA A 33 3.58 -1.92 18.63
N ALA A 34 4.38 -2.35 19.61
CA ALA A 34 3.92 -3.26 20.65
C ALA A 34 4.57 -2.94 22.01
N GLY A 35 3.91 -3.39 23.08
CA GLY A 35 4.38 -3.22 24.45
C GLY A 35 4.51 -1.75 24.82
N ASN A 36 5.63 -1.38 25.43
CA ASN A 36 5.87 -0.04 25.96
C ASN A 36 6.04 1.04 24.86
N SER A 37 6.14 0.64 23.58
CA SER A 37 6.12 1.58 22.46
C SER A 37 4.71 2.09 22.12
N VAL A 38 3.67 1.57 22.80
CA VAL A 38 2.28 2.00 22.69
C VAL A 38 1.84 2.58 24.04
N GLU A 39 1.27 3.78 24.03
CA GLU A 39 0.69 4.37 25.24
C GLU A 39 -0.42 3.47 25.80
N GLY A 40 -0.32 3.09 27.08
CA GLY A 40 -1.22 2.11 27.70
C GLY A 40 -0.86 0.64 27.43
N GLY A 41 0.24 0.37 26.70
CA GLY A 41 0.67 -0.98 26.34
C GLY A 41 -0.09 -1.57 25.16
N GLY A 42 0.04 -2.88 24.94
CA GLY A 42 -0.71 -3.59 23.89
C GLY A 42 -0.04 -3.57 22.52
N ILE A 43 -0.85 -3.57 21.46
CA ILE A 43 -0.40 -3.72 20.06
C ILE A 43 -1.16 -2.73 19.18
N LEU A 44 -0.43 -1.96 18.37
CA LEU A 44 -0.96 -1.17 17.26
C LEU A 44 -0.45 -1.76 15.95
N ILE A 45 -1.36 -1.96 15.00
CA ILE A 45 -1.06 -2.41 13.63
C ILE A 45 -1.72 -1.44 12.67
N THR A 46 -1.00 -0.99 11.65
CA THR A 46 -1.52 0.00 10.71
C THR A 46 -1.10 -0.31 9.28
N LYS A 47 -1.99 0.04 8.34
CA LYS A 47 -1.81 -0.13 6.91
C LYS A 47 -2.36 1.09 6.18
N ASN A 48 -1.52 1.72 5.38
CA ASN A 48 -1.94 2.56 4.27
C ASN A 48 -2.04 1.68 3.02
N ARG A 49 -3.20 1.68 2.37
CA ARG A 49 -3.44 0.92 1.14
C ARG A 49 -3.40 1.86 -0.05
N ASP A 50 -2.32 1.74 -0.82
CA ASP A 50 -2.10 2.56 -2.00
C ASP A 50 -2.39 1.75 -3.27
N TRP A 51 -3.25 2.31 -4.12
CA TRP A 51 -3.63 1.76 -5.42
C TRP A 51 -4.15 2.89 -6.31
N ILE A 52 -4.21 2.67 -7.61
CA ILE A 52 -4.93 3.57 -8.53
C ILE A 52 -6.42 3.63 -8.11
N PRO A 53 -7.10 4.79 -8.17
CA PRO A 53 -8.50 4.90 -7.75
C PRO A 53 -9.49 4.37 -8.82
N ASP A 54 -9.35 3.10 -9.21
CA ASP A 54 -10.12 2.44 -10.28
C ASP A 54 -11.12 1.39 -9.78
N HIS A 55 -11.20 1.16 -8.46
CA HIS A 55 -12.07 0.18 -7.84
C HIS A 55 -12.61 0.71 -6.50
N ARG A 56 -13.58 -0.01 -5.93
CA ARG A 56 -14.20 0.35 -4.66
C ARG A 56 -13.63 -0.52 -3.52
N GLN A 57 -13.66 0.03 -2.31
CA GLN A 57 -13.27 -0.68 -1.09
C GLN A 57 -14.47 -0.75 -0.14
N GLN A 58 -14.57 -1.82 0.63
CA GLN A 58 -15.62 -1.99 1.64
C GLN A 58 -15.11 -2.77 2.86
N LEU A 59 -15.79 -2.58 3.98
CA LEU A 59 -15.59 -3.38 5.19
C LEU A 59 -16.67 -4.45 5.25
N ASP A 60 -16.24 -5.71 5.27
CA ASP A 60 -17.12 -6.87 5.33
C ASP A 60 -16.95 -7.61 6.65
N ILE A 61 -18.05 -8.14 7.18
CA ILE A 61 -18.00 -9.11 8.28
C ILE A 61 -18.15 -10.51 7.69
N VAL A 62 -17.11 -11.32 7.83
CA VAL A 62 -17.07 -12.71 7.36
C VAL A 62 -17.35 -13.64 8.54
N ARG A 63 -18.28 -14.57 8.36
CA ARG A 63 -18.63 -15.62 9.33
C ARG A 63 -18.55 -17.00 8.65
N PRO A 64 -17.39 -17.64 8.61
CA PRO A 64 -17.23 -18.94 7.96
C PRO A 64 -17.93 -20.05 8.75
N LYS A 65 -18.22 -21.20 8.12
CA LYS A 65 -18.78 -22.38 8.80
C LYS A 65 -17.82 -22.95 9.84
N ASP A 66 -16.54 -22.95 9.50
CA ASP A 66 -15.43 -23.37 10.36
C ASP A 66 -14.41 -22.23 10.46
N GLY A 67 -13.91 -21.97 11.67
CA GLY A 67 -12.97 -20.88 11.95
C GLY A 67 -13.62 -19.67 12.63
N TYR A 68 -12.90 -18.54 12.62
CA TYR A 68 -13.26 -17.35 13.39
C TYR A 68 -13.96 -16.28 12.56
N ALA A 69 -14.96 -15.62 13.14
CA ALA A 69 -15.58 -14.45 12.54
C ALA A 69 -14.55 -13.31 12.41
N SER A 70 -14.62 -12.53 11.34
CA SER A 70 -13.62 -11.50 11.03
C SER A 70 -14.22 -10.26 10.39
N VAL A 71 -13.63 -9.10 10.66
CA VAL A 71 -13.84 -7.87 9.88
C VAL A 71 -12.71 -7.76 8.86
N VAL A 72 -13.04 -7.53 7.60
CA VAL A 72 -12.09 -7.54 6.48
C VAL A 72 -12.26 -6.29 5.63
N LEU A 73 -11.14 -5.66 5.25
CA LEU A 73 -11.12 -4.67 4.17
C LEU A 73 -11.02 -5.40 2.83
N ALA A 74 -12.08 -5.33 2.03
CA ALA A 74 -12.18 -5.99 0.73
C ALA A 74 -12.14 -4.98 -0.42
N ALA A 75 -11.40 -5.31 -1.48
CA ALA A 75 -11.49 -4.65 -2.77
C ALA A 75 -12.60 -5.29 -3.61
N VAL A 76 -13.47 -4.46 -4.19
CA VAL A 76 -14.60 -4.87 -5.03
C VAL A 76 -14.41 -4.34 -6.45
N GLY A 77 -14.40 -5.25 -7.42
CA GLY A 77 -14.07 -4.94 -8.82
C GLY A 77 -12.56 -4.72 -9.02
N GLY A 78 -12.20 -4.11 -10.15
CA GLY A 78 -10.80 -3.88 -10.53
C GLY A 78 -10.02 -5.15 -10.87
N ALA A 79 -8.70 -5.00 -11.04
CA ALA A 79 -7.82 -6.11 -11.42
C ALA A 79 -7.56 -7.10 -10.27
N GLU A 80 -7.64 -6.65 -9.02
CA GLU A 80 -7.33 -7.48 -7.84
C GLU A 80 -8.39 -7.41 -6.74
N PRO A 81 -9.57 -8.04 -6.92
CA PRO A 81 -10.60 -8.12 -5.88
C PRO A 81 -10.15 -8.98 -4.69
N GLY A 82 -10.89 -8.89 -3.58
CA GLY A 82 -10.71 -9.74 -2.40
C GLY A 82 -10.11 -9.03 -1.18
N ALA A 83 -9.77 -9.82 -0.15
CA ALA A 83 -9.31 -9.34 1.15
C ALA A 83 -7.92 -8.68 1.08
N LYS A 84 -7.77 -7.50 1.69
CA LYS A 84 -6.52 -6.71 1.71
C LYS A 84 -5.99 -6.45 3.13
N ALA A 85 -6.85 -6.60 4.13
CA ALA A 85 -6.52 -6.59 5.56
C ALA A 85 -7.69 -7.16 6.35
N GLY A 86 -7.47 -7.60 7.58
CA GLY A 86 -8.56 -8.00 8.47
C GLY A 86 -8.14 -8.26 9.90
N VAL A 87 -9.14 -8.37 10.76
CA VAL A 87 -9.00 -8.77 12.17
C VAL A 87 -10.09 -9.78 12.52
N ASN A 88 -9.72 -10.85 13.21
CA ASN A 88 -10.68 -11.85 13.67
C ASN A 88 -11.17 -11.58 15.10
N GLU A 89 -12.20 -12.31 15.53
CA GLU A 89 -12.80 -12.19 16.87
C GLU A 89 -11.85 -12.58 18.03
N LYS A 90 -10.69 -13.16 17.71
CA LYS A 90 -9.62 -13.46 18.68
C LYS A 90 -8.55 -12.37 18.74
N GLY A 91 -8.73 -11.28 17.99
CA GLY A 91 -7.81 -10.14 17.97
C GLY A 91 -6.57 -10.34 17.09
N LEU A 92 -6.51 -11.42 16.29
CA LEU A 92 -5.43 -11.59 15.31
C LEU A 92 -5.68 -10.67 14.12
N VAL A 93 -4.73 -9.78 13.85
CA VAL A 93 -4.75 -8.83 12.74
C VAL A 93 -3.77 -9.28 11.66
N ILE A 94 -4.21 -9.24 10.40
CA ILE A 94 -3.35 -9.48 9.23
C ILE A 94 -3.50 -8.32 8.26
N VAL A 95 -2.37 -7.79 7.80
CA VAL A 95 -2.27 -6.77 6.76
C VAL A 95 -1.28 -7.24 5.70
N THR A 96 -1.59 -7.00 4.42
CA THR A 96 -0.72 -7.40 3.29
C THR A 96 -0.18 -6.19 2.54
N ALA A 97 0.98 -6.35 1.91
CA ALA A 97 1.55 -5.39 0.98
C ALA A 97 2.13 -6.13 -0.23
N THR A 98 1.91 -5.58 -1.43
CA THR A 98 2.48 -6.12 -2.67
C THR A 98 3.98 -5.85 -2.68
N VAL A 99 4.77 -6.87 -3.03
CA VAL A 99 6.23 -6.76 -3.15
C VAL A 99 6.60 -6.41 -4.59
N SER A 100 6.37 -5.16 -4.98
CA SER A 100 6.56 -4.70 -6.37
C SER A 100 8.02 -4.68 -6.86
N GLN A 101 8.98 -4.90 -5.96
CA GLN A 101 10.42 -4.90 -6.27
C GLN A 101 10.96 -6.27 -6.70
N VAL A 102 10.18 -7.34 -6.52
CA VAL A 102 10.59 -8.71 -6.88
C VAL A 102 9.89 -9.10 -8.20
N PRO A 103 10.63 -9.52 -9.24
CA PRO A 103 10.01 -9.99 -10.48
C PRO A 103 9.11 -11.19 -10.26
N THR A 104 8.03 -11.28 -11.02
CA THR A 104 7.17 -12.47 -11.06
C THR A 104 7.95 -13.64 -11.67
N ALA A 105 7.79 -14.84 -11.10
CA ALA A 105 8.34 -16.09 -11.63
C ALA A 105 7.58 -16.57 -12.89
#